data_AF-A0A174IW83-F1
#
_entry.id   AF-A0A174IW83-F1
#
_cell.length_a   1.000
_cell.length_b   1.000
_cell.length_c   1.000
_cell.angle_alpha   90.00
_cell.angle_beta   90.00
_cell.angle_gamma   90.00
#
_symmetry.space_group_name_H-M   'P 1'
#
loop_
_entity.id
_entity.type
_entity.pdbx_description
1 polymer ?
#
loop_
_entity_poly.entity_id
_entity_poly.type
_entity_poly.pdbx_seq_one_letter_code
_entity_poly.pdbx_strand_id
1 'polypeptide(L)'
;MLSYIKKYPISLFIILTVIYLSFFKPPKTDLNETPNLDKLVHICMYFGMSGMLWLEFLRAHRRDNTPMWHAWLGAFLCPILFSGAVELMQEYCTTYRGGDWLDFAANSTGAILASLVAYYGVRLRMKNRK
;
A
#
# COMPACT_ATOMS: atom_id res chain seq x y z
N MET A 1 1.01 -2.42 22.51
CA MET A 1 1.69 -2.05 21.25
C MET A 1 2.43 -3.24 20.60
N LEU A 2 3.30 -3.98 21.30
CA LEU A 2 4.00 -5.15 20.74
C LEU A 2 3.09 -6.25 20.14
N SER A 3 1.90 -6.46 20.69
CA SER A 3 0.93 -7.44 20.17
C SER A 3 0.40 -7.09 18.77
N TYR A 4 0.22 -5.80 18.45
CA TYR A 4 -0.22 -5.36 17.12
C TYR A 4 0.88 -5.51 16.07
N ILE A 5 2.13 -5.22 16.42
CA ILE A 5 3.29 -5.40 15.53
C ILE A 5 3.43 -6.88 15.11
N LYS A 6 3.20 -7.80 16.05
CA LYS A 6 3.22 -9.25 15.75
C LYS A 6 2.07 -9.71 14.84
N LYS A 7 0.98 -8.94 14.71
CA LYS A 7 -0.16 -9.29 13.84
C LYS A 7 0.04 -8.89 12.38
N TYR A 8 0.89 -7.89 12.11
CA TYR A 8 1.09 -7.34 10.77
C TYR A 8 2.57 -7.27 10.33
N PRO A 9 3.40 -8.30 10.58
CA PRO A 9 4.84 -8.21 10.37
C PRO A 9 5.22 -7.99 8.91
N ILE A 10 4.49 -8.60 7.96
CA ILE A 10 4.81 -8.48 6.53
C ILE A 10 4.35 -7.13 6.01
N SER A 11 3.16 -6.66 6.40
CA SER A 11 2.70 -5.32 6.03
C SER A 11 3.67 -4.24 6.52
N LEU A 12 4.16 -4.36 7.76
CA LEU A 12 5.14 -3.41 8.31
C LEU A 12 6.44 -3.42 7.51
N PHE A 13 6.94 -4.60 7.13
CA PHE A 13 8.12 -4.69 6.27
C PHE A 13 7.89 -4.00 4.92
N ILE A 14 6.76 -4.27 4.25
CA ILE A 14 6.41 -3.64 2.97
C ILE A 14 6.28 -2.12 3.12
N ILE A 15 5.65 -1.63 4.18
CA ILE A 15 5.52 -0.18 4.45
C ILE A 15 6.90 0.46 4.60
N LEU A 16 7.80 -0.15 5.36
CA LEU A 16 9.18 0.35 5.50
C LEU A 16 9.92 0.34 4.16
N THR A 17 9.75 -0.71 3.35
CA THR A 17 10.31 -0.75 2.00
C THR A 17 9.74 0.35 1.11
N VAL A 18 8.43 0.60 1.15
CA VAL A 18 7.80 1.66 0.36
C VAL A 18 8.30 3.03 0.79
N ILE A 19 8.37 3.31 2.10
CA ILE A 19 8.97 4.55 2.62
C ILE A 19 10.38 4.72 2.07
N TYR A 20 11.22 3.70 2.20
CA TYR A 20 12.59 3.75 1.71
C TYR A 20 12.65 4.06 0.21
N LEU A 21 11.89 3.35 -0.62
CA LEU A 21 11.86 3.55 -2.08
C LEU A 21 11.28 4.91 -2.49
N SER A 22 10.36 5.47 -1.71
CA SER A 22 9.78 6.80 -1.94
C SER A 22 10.78 7.93 -1.69
N PHE A 23 11.77 7.76 -0.81
CA PHE A 23 12.81 8.79 -0.58
C PHE A 23 14.16 8.44 -1.20
N PHE A 24 14.32 7.22 -1.71
CA PHE A 24 15.54 6.80 -2.38
C PHE A 24 15.74 7.54 -3.71
N LYS A 25 16.99 7.92 -3.99
CA LYS A 25 17.40 8.50 -5.27
C LYS A 25 17.90 7.37 -6.17
N PRO A 26 17.13 6.94 -7.19
CA PRO A 26 17.54 5.85 -8.05
C PRO A 26 18.84 6.21 -8.80
N PRO A 27 19.76 5.24 -8.99
CA PRO A 27 20.92 5.43 -9.86
C PRO A 27 20.44 5.69 -11.30
N LYS A 28 21.23 6.41 -12.09
CA LYS A 28 20.92 6.63 -13.51
C LYS A 28 21.04 5.29 -14.23
N THR A 29 19.92 4.78 -14.73
CA THR A 29 19.82 3.54 -15.50
C THR A 29 19.02 3.77 -16.77
N ASP A 30 19.29 3.03 -17.84
CA ASP A 30 18.57 3.14 -19.13
C ASP A 30 17.06 2.84 -19.01
N LEU A 31 16.63 2.20 -17.92
CA LEU A 31 15.22 2.00 -17.57
C LEU A 31 14.46 3.31 -17.29
N ASN A 32 15.17 4.43 -17.07
CA ASN A 32 14.57 5.75 -16.93
C ASN A 32 13.96 6.28 -18.25
N GLU A 33 14.25 5.63 -19.39
CA GLU A 33 13.74 6.06 -20.70
C GLU A 33 12.34 5.53 -21.02
N THR A 34 11.84 4.51 -20.30
CA THR A 34 10.46 4.03 -20.51
C THR A 34 9.44 4.94 -19.82
N PRO A 35 8.62 5.69 -20.57
CA PRO A 35 7.61 6.55 -19.98
C PRO A 35 6.58 5.71 -19.21
N ASN A 36 6.15 6.18 -18.03
CA ASN A 36 5.12 5.57 -17.19
C ASN A 36 5.47 4.25 -16.47
N LEU A 37 6.67 3.70 -16.64
CA LEU A 37 7.08 2.50 -15.89
C LEU A 37 7.16 2.78 -14.39
N ASP A 38 7.54 4.00 -14.01
CA ASP A 38 7.43 4.53 -12.66
C ASP A 38 6.00 4.40 -12.09
N LYS A 39 4.98 4.82 -12.84
CA LYS A 39 3.57 4.77 -12.42
C LYS A 39 3.10 3.33 -12.20
N LEU A 40 3.56 2.40 -13.03
CA LEU A 40 3.27 0.98 -12.84
C LEU A 40 3.89 0.47 -11.54
N VAL A 41 5.14 0.84 -11.25
CA VAL A 41 5.81 0.50 -9.98
C VAL A 41 5.04 1.08 -8.80
N HIS A 42 4.56 2.32 -8.88
CA HIS A 42 3.71 2.97 -7.88
C HIS A 42 2.40 2.18 -7.63
N ILE A 43 1.69 1.79 -8.70
CA ILE A 43 0.52 0.91 -8.62
C ILE A 43 0.88 -0.41 -7.92
N CYS A 44 1.98 -1.06 -8.31
CA CYS A 44 2.41 -2.33 -7.73
C CYS A 44 2.77 -2.21 -6.25
N MET A 45 3.47 -1.14 -5.85
CA MET A 45 3.88 -0.88 -4.47
C MET A 45 2.65 -0.75 -3.57
N TYR A 46 1.68 0.09 -3.96
CA TYR A 46 0.46 0.30 -3.16
C TYR A 46 -0.51 -0.87 -3.23
N PHE A 47 -0.56 -1.59 -4.36
CA PHE A 47 -1.29 -2.85 -4.44
C PHE A 47 -0.73 -3.88 -3.46
N GLY A 48 0.60 -4.03 -3.39
CA GLY A 48 1.28 -4.91 -2.46
C GLY A 48 1.06 -4.52 -1.00
N MET A 49 1.22 -3.23 -0.68
CA MET A 49 1.02 -2.71 0.69
C MET A 49 -0.43 -2.88 1.15
N SER A 50 -1.39 -2.31 0.40
CA SER A 50 -2.83 -2.39 0.73
C SER A 50 -3.31 -3.84 0.73
N GLY A 51 -2.89 -4.64 -0.24
CA GLY A 51 -3.25 -6.04 -0.36
C GLY A 51 -2.75 -6.86 0.83
N MET A 52 -1.50 -6.65 1.27
CA MET A 52 -0.97 -7.36 2.43
C MET A 52 -1.68 -6.96 3.73
N LEU A 53 -1.99 -5.67 3.92
CA LEU A 53 -2.77 -5.19 5.06
C LEU A 53 -4.14 -5.86 5.09
N TRP A 54 -4.82 -5.94 3.94
CA TRP A 54 -6.08 -6.67 3.81
C TRP A 54 -5.94 -8.16 4.15
N LEU A 55 -4.90 -8.84 3.65
CA LEU A 55 -4.67 -10.26 3.90
C LEU A 55 -4.40 -10.55 5.37
N GLU A 56 -3.49 -9.79 5.99
CA GLU A 56 -3.16 -9.94 7.41
C GLU A 56 -4.36 -9.59 8.29
N PHE A 57 -5.15 -8.56 7.94
CA PHE A 57 -6.37 -8.23 8.67
C PHE A 57 -7.40 -9.38 8.61
N LEU A 58 -7.70 -9.89 7.40
CA LEU A 58 -8.65 -10.99 7.21
C LEU A 58 -8.19 -12.28 7.90
N ARG A 59 -6.87 -12.52 7.99
CA ARG A 59 -6.30 -13.68 8.70
C ARG A 59 -6.36 -13.50 10.22
N ALA A 60 -5.87 -12.37 10.73
CA ALA A 60 -5.77 -12.08 12.15
C ALA A 60 -7.15 -11.97 12.81
N HIS A 61 -8.14 -11.44 12.09
CA HIS A 61 -9.50 -11.24 12.59
C HIS A 61 -10.49 -12.28 12.01
N ARG A 62 -10.02 -13.44 11.55
CA ARG A 62 -10.91 -14.49 11.00
C ARG A 62 -11.86 -15.08 12.05
N ARG A 63 -11.41 -15.15 13.30
CA ARG A 63 -12.16 -15.73 14.44
C ARG A 63 -12.81 -14.66 15.32
N ASP A 64 -12.38 -13.41 15.17
CA ASP A 64 -12.88 -12.29 15.93
C ASP A 64 -14.03 -11.66 15.14
N ASN A 65 -15.12 -11.26 15.80
CA ASN A 65 -16.25 -10.56 15.15
C ASN A 65 -15.91 -9.09 14.84
N THR A 66 -14.65 -8.81 14.46
CA THR A 66 -14.20 -7.45 14.16
C THR A 66 -14.91 -6.93 12.91
N PRO A 67 -15.53 -5.74 12.97
CA PRO A 67 -16.32 -5.26 11.85
C PRO A 67 -15.42 -4.80 10.70
N MET A 68 -15.85 -5.11 9.48
CA MET A 68 -15.08 -4.95 8.24
C MET A 68 -14.70 -3.50 7.93
N TRP A 69 -15.38 -2.51 8.53
CA TRP A 69 -15.04 -1.10 8.36
C TRP A 69 -13.61 -0.79 8.82
N HIS A 70 -13.06 -1.53 9.79
CA HIS A 70 -11.67 -1.37 10.22
C HIS A 70 -10.68 -1.79 9.11
N ALA A 71 -11.04 -2.79 8.29
CA ALA A 71 -10.23 -3.18 7.13
C ALA A 71 -10.25 -2.07 6.07
N TRP A 72 -11.42 -1.49 5.79
CA TRP A 72 -11.53 -0.35 4.87
C TRP A 72 -10.80 0.89 5.39
N LEU A 73 -10.81 1.14 6.70
CA LEU A 73 -10.04 2.24 7.27
C LEU A 73 -8.53 1.96 7.15
N GLY A 74 -8.06 0.82 7.66
CA GLY A 74 -6.64 0.53 7.80
C GLY A 74 -5.94 0.08 6.53
N ALA A 75 -6.62 -0.67 5.66
CA ALA A 75 -6.02 -1.25 4.45
C ALA A 75 -6.40 -0.49 3.16
N PHE A 76 -7.35 0.45 3.20
CA PHE A 76 -7.70 1.27 2.04
C PHE A 76 -7.49 2.77 2.30
N LEU A 77 -8.18 3.36 3.29
CA LEU A 77 -8.08 4.80 3.53
C LEU A 77 -6.70 5.21 4.02
N CYS A 78 -6.13 4.49 4.99
CA CYS A 78 -4.80 4.77 5.53
C CYS A 78 -3.70 4.78 4.45
N PRO A 79 -3.58 3.77 3.56
CA PRO A 79 -2.63 3.84 2.44
C PRO A 79 -2.82 5.05 1.53
N ILE A 80 -4.05 5.44 1.18
CA ILE A 80 -4.29 6.62 0.33
C ILE A 80 -3.81 7.90 1.02
N LEU A 81 -4.18 8.09 2.30
CA LEU A 81 -3.72 9.26 3.07
C LEU A 81 -2.20 9.26 3.25
N PHE A 82 -1.62 8.08 3.49
CA PHE A 82 -0.18 7.89 3.57
C PHE A 82 0.50 8.28 2.25
N SER A 83 -0.06 7.92 1.09
CA SER A 83 0.45 8.37 -0.20
C SER A 83 0.44 9.89 -0.32
N GLY A 84 -0.66 10.54 0.04
CA GLY A 84 -0.74 12.00 -0.03
C GLY A 84 0.32 12.67 0.85
N ALA A 85 0.52 12.14 2.06
CA ALA A 85 1.57 12.61 2.96
C ALA A 85 2.98 12.43 2.38
N VAL A 86 3.26 11.28 1.75
CA VAL A 86 4.57 11.01 1.12
C VAL A 86 4.85 11.99 -0.02
N GLU A 87 3.88 12.27 -0.90
CA GLU A 87 4.05 13.23 -2.00
C GLU A 87 4.30 14.65 -1.48
N LEU A 88 3.56 15.07 -0.44
CA LEU A 88 3.78 16.38 0.20
C LEU A 88 5.17 16.43 0.87
N MET A 89 5.61 15.35 1.50
CA MET A 89 6.95 15.27 2.08
C MET A 89 8.05 15.27 1.01
N GLN A 90 7.83 14.65 -0.14
CA GLN A 90 8.78 14.73 -1.25
C GLN A 90 8.91 16.18 -1.72
N GLU A 91 7.79 16.85 -1.99
CA GLU A 91 7.74 18.24 -2.46
C GLU A 91 8.34 19.23 -1.46
N TYR A 92 7.97 19.16 -0.17
CA TYR A 92 8.33 20.18 0.81
C TYR A 92 9.55 19.84 1.66
N CYS A 93 9.94 18.57 1.76
CA CYS A 93 11.03 18.13 2.62
C CYS A 93 12.24 17.57 1.86
N THR A 94 12.22 17.54 0.52
CA THR A 94 13.38 17.10 -0.27
C THR A 94 13.75 18.12 -1.36
N THR A 95 15.01 18.08 -1.80
CA THR A 95 15.54 19.00 -2.85
C THR A 95 15.80 18.29 -4.18
N TYR A 96 15.61 16.97 -4.22
CA TYR A 96 15.95 16.12 -5.36
C TYR A 96 14.78 15.27 -5.86
N ARG A 97 13.62 15.35 -5.22
CA ARG A 97 12.38 14.68 -5.61
C ARG A 97 11.23 15.67 -5.43
N GLY A 98 10.42 15.86 -6.46
CA GLY A 98 9.18 16.62 -6.35
C GLY A 98 8.03 15.69 -5.99
N GLY A 99 6.94 16.25 -5.45
CA GLY A 99 5.67 15.54 -5.37
C GLY A 99 4.99 15.51 -6.74
N ASP A 100 4.38 14.38 -7.09
CA ASP A 100 3.66 14.21 -8.35
C ASP A 100 2.24 13.69 -8.11
N TRP A 101 1.25 14.48 -8.51
CA TRP A 101 -0.16 14.10 -8.43
C TRP A 101 -0.49 12.83 -9.23
N LEU A 102 0.27 12.53 -10.29
CA LEU A 102 0.14 11.26 -11.02
C LEU A 102 0.71 10.08 -10.23
N ASP A 103 1.75 10.29 -9.42
CA ASP A 103 2.23 9.25 -8.48
C ASP A 103 1.17 9.01 -7.39
N PHE A 104 0.57 10.06 -6.84
CA PHE A 104 -0.57 9.93 -5.93
C PHE A 104 -1.74 9.15 -6.55
N ALA A 105 -2.09 9.46 -7.80
CA ALA A 105 -3.15 8.77 -8.52
C ALA A 105 -2.80 7.28 -8.74
N ALA A 106 -1.58 6.99 -9.19
CA ALA A 106 -1.08 5.62 -9.39
C ALA A 106 -1.10 4.80 -8.09
N ASN A 107 -0.61 5.38 -6.99
CA ASN A 107 -0.65 4.79 -5.66
C ASN A 107 -2.10 4.49 -5.22
N SER A 108 -2.99 5.46 -5.41
CA SER A 108 -4.41 5.32 -5.09
C SER A 108 -5.09 4.22 -5.92
N THR A 109 -4.77 4.13 -7.22
CA THR A 109 -5.24 3.04 -8.10
C THR A 109 -4.77 1.68 -7.59
N GLY A 110 -3.51 1.55 -7.18
CA GLY A 110 -2.99 0.32 -6.57
C GLY A 110 -3.77 -0.10 -5.33
N ALA A 111 -4.05 0.84 -4.42
CA ALA A 111 -4.82 0.59 -3.20
C ALA A 111 -6.30 0.22 -3.48
N ILE A 112 -6.94 0.87 -4.46
CA ILE A 112 -8.31 0.54 -4.91
C ILE A 112 -8.32 -0.89 -5.45
N LEU A 113 -7.42 -1.23 -6.39
CA LEU A 113 -7.36 -2.55 -7.00
C LEU A 113 -7.12 -3.65 -5.95
N ALA A 114 -6.19 -3.42 -5.01
CA ALA A 114 -5.94 -4.36 -3.92
C ALA A 114 -7.17 -4.58 -3.04
N SER A 115 -7.88 -3.51 -2.71
CA SER A 115 -9.09 -3.58 -1.88
C SER A 115 -10.22 -4.32 -2.58
N LEU A 116 -10.42 -4.11 -3.89
CA LEU A 116 -11.40 -4.84 -4.69
C LEU A 116 -11.05 -6.34 -4.76
N VAL A 117 -9.79 -6.68 -5.05
CA VAL A 117 -9.32 -8.08 -5.10
C VAL A 117 -9.46 -8.76 -3.74
N ALA A 118 -9.11 -8.08 -2.65
CA ALA A 118 -9.24 -8.61 -1.31
C ALA A 118 -10.70 -8.85 -0.91
N TYR A 119 -11.56 -7.85 -1.14
CA TYR A 119 -12.95 -7.88 -0.70
C TYR A 119 -13.82 -8.86 -1.50
N TYR A 120 -13.68 -8.87 -2.83
CA TYR A 120 -14.48 -9.74 -3.69
C TYR A 120 -13.80 -11.07 -3.99
N GLY A 121 -12.48 -11.13 -4.07
CA GLY A 121 -11.76 -12.38 -4.38
C GLY A 121 -11.41 -13.16 -3.11
N VAL A 122 -10.52 -12.59 -2.30
CA VAL A 122 -9.90 -13.33 -1.19
C VAL A 122 -10.90 -13.64 -0.08
N ARG A 123 -11.70 -12.65 0.34
CA ARG A 123 -12.69 -12.82 1.40
C ARG A 123 -13.72 -13.90 1.07
N LEU A 124 -14.24 -13.91 -0.17
CA LEU A 124 -15.19 -14.93 -0.61
C LEU A 124 -14.57 -16.33 -0.56
N ARG A 125 -13.33 -16.48 -1.05
CA ARG A 125 -12.59 -17.74 -0.96
C ARG A 125 -12.36 -18.20 0.49
N MET A 126 -12.05 -17.29 1.41
CA MET A 126 -11.85 -17.61 2.83
C MET A 126 -13.14 -18.01 3.55
N LYS A 127 -14.30 -17.52 3.09
CA LYS A 127 -15.62 -17.91 3.59
C LYS A 127 -16.03 -19.30 3.09
N ASN A 128 -15.73 -19.63 1.83
CA ASN A 128 -16.05 -20.92 1.21
C ASN A 128 -15.15 -22.08 1.68
N ARG A 129 -14.01 -21.77 2.33
CA ARG A 129 -13.10 -22.74 2.97
C ARG A 129 -13.46 -22.99 4.45
N LYS A 130 -14.70 -22.73 4.85
CA LYS A 130 -15.27 -23.15 6.14
C LYS A 130 -16.04 -24.44 5.91
#